data_AF-A0A838HM01-F1
#
_entry.id   AF-A0A838HM01-F1
#
_cell.length_a   1.000
_cell.length_b   1.000
_cell.length_c   1.000
_cell.angle_alpha   90.00
_cell.angle_beta   90.00
_cell.angle_gamma   90.00
#
_symmetry.space_group_name_H-M   'P 1'
#
loop_
_entity.id
_entity.type
_entity.pdbx_description
1 polymer ?
#
loop_
_entity_poly.entity_id
_entity_poly.type
_entity_poly.pdbx_seq_one_letter_code
_entity_poly.pdbx_strand_id
1 'polypeptide(L)'
;MRLEDGHLADELIVAAGHARAKLYDADDRYYPEMVAAEEAARDAGRGLWGHCHSGASLPDVPVEGALDRPSPTPGEPAPRSGICDPAYPEVCITPGRPDIDCSGVPARRFQVFPPDPHHLDGDDDGIGCEG
;
A
#
# COMPACT_ATOMS: atom_id res chain seq x y z
N MET A 1 -10.87 27.36 2.24
CA MET A 1 -12.12 28.02 1.75
C MET A 1 -13.28 27.66 2.69
N ARG A 2 -14.20 28.58 3.04
CA ARG A 2 -15.42 28.20 3.81
C ARG A 2 -16.60 27.90 2.89
N LEU A 3 -17.32 26.83 3.22
CA LEU A 3 -18.54 26.38 2.57
C LEU A 3 -19.77 27.09 3.17
N GLU A 4 -20.93 26.89 2.56
CA GLU A 4 -22.19 27.55 2.96
C GLU A 4 -22.68 27.14 4.36
N ASP A 5 -22.27 25.96 4.83
CA ASP A 5 -22.54 25.43 6.18
C ASP A 5 -21.56 25.98 7.24
N GLY A 6 -20.59 26.80 6.84
CA GLY A 6 -19.61 27.42 7.71
C GLY A 6 -18.36 26.58 7.96
N HIS A 7 -18.28 25.34 7.45
CA HIS A 7 -17.08 24.51 7.56
C HIS A 7 -16.01 24.93 6.55
N LEU A 8 -14.73 24.73 6.91
CA LEU A 8 -13.65 24.88 5.94
C LEU A 8 -13.57 23.62 5.06
N ALA A 9 -13.57 23.79 3.74
CA ALA A 9 -13.47 22.67 2.81
C ALA A 9 -12.22 21.81 3.09
N ASP A 10 -11.09 22.47 3.39
CA ASP A 10 -9.82 21.81 3.69
C ASP A 10 -9.90 21.04 5.03
N GLU A 11 -10.63 21.56 6.01
CA GLU A 11 -10.85 20.93 7.32
C GLU A 11 -11.64 19.64 7.16
N LEU A 12 -12.68 19.64 6.33
CA LEU A 12 -13.52 18.45 6.10
C LEU A 12 -12.70 17.31 5.47
N ILE A 13 -11.80 17.63 4.54
CA ILE A 13 -10.95 16.64 3.89
C ILE A 13 -9.94 16.07 4.90
N VAL A 14 -9.38 16.91 5.78
CA VAL A 14 -8.48 16.48 6.86
C VAL A 14 -9.23 15.65 7.92
N ALA A 15 -10.42 16.07 8.35
CA ALA A 15 -11.26 15.37 9.33
C ALA A 15 -11.76 14.00 8.84
N ALA A 16 -11.97 13.86 7.53
CA ALA A 16 -12.26 12.57 6.90
C ALA A 16 -11.02 11.65 6.80
N GLY A 17 -9.83 12.15 7.14
CA GLY A 17 -8.57 11.42 7.07
C GLY A 17 -8.02 11.29 5.65
N HIS A 18 -8.40 12.16 4.72
CA HIS A 18 -7.94 12.12 3.33
C HIS A 18 -6.75 13.05 3.06
N ALA A 19 -6.41 13.92 4.01
CA ALA A 19 -5.28 14.84 3.93
C ALA A 19 -4.60 14.99 5.30
N ARG A 20 -3.39 15.55 5.30
CA ARG A 20 -2.64 15.95 6.49
C ARG A 20 -2.66 17.47 6.66
N ALA A 21 -2.71 17.96 7.89
CA ALA A 21 -2.53 19.36 8.16
C ALA A 21 -1.05 19.74 7.91
N LYS A 22 -0.83 20.80 7.15
CA LYS A 22 0.52 21.32 6.89
C LYS A 22 0.52 22.82 7.07
N LEU A 23 1.41 23.31 7.93
CA LEU A 23 1.68 24.73 8.07
C LEU A 23 2.68 25.15 7.00
N TYR A 24 2.34 26.20 6.26
CA TYR A 24 3.24 26.84 5.30
C TYR A 24 3.43 28.29 5.71
N ASP A 25 4.64 28.64 6.18
CA ASP A 25 5.01 29.96 6.70
C ASP A 25 3.88 30.63 7.53
N ALA A 26 3.74 31.96 7.49
CA ALA A 26 2.82 32.72 8.36
C ALA A 26 1.31 32.49 8.12
N ASP A 27 0.90 31.42 7.42
CA ASP A 27 -0.51 31.06 7.24
C ASP A 27 -1.01 30.16 8.39
N ASP A 28 -1.06 30.73 9.59
CA ASP A 28 -1.45 30.03 10.82
C ASP A 28 -2.94 30.20 11.18
N ARG A 29 -3.68 31.06 10.47
CA ARG A 29 -5.05 31.46 10.83
C ARG A 29 -6.00 30.29 11.06
N TYR A 30 -5.93 29.26 10.22
CA TYR A 30 -6.79 28.06 10.29
C TYR A 30 -6.02 26.81 10.70
N TYR A 31 -4.70 26.93 10.90
CA TYR A 31 -3.85 25.78 11.17
C TYR A 31 -4.23 25.02 12.46
N PRO A 32 -4.59 25.67 13.58
CA PRO A 32 -5.07 24.96 14.76
C PRO A 32 -6.33 24.12 14.51
N GLU A 33 -7.26 24.61 13.69
CA GLU A 33 -8.49 23.89 13.31
C GLU A 33 -8.13 22.65 12.47
N MET A 34 -7.17 22.78 11.54
CA MET A 34 -6.65 21.67 10.74
C MET A 34 -5.95 20.61 11.59
N VAL A 35 -5.15 21.01 12.58
CA VAL A 35 -4.46 20.09 13.49
C VAL A 35 -5.47 19.29 14.32
N ALA A 36 -6.49 19.96 14.88
CA ALA A 36 -7.56 19.29 15.63
C ALA A 36 -8.34 18.30 14.75
N ALA A 37 -8.60 18.66 13.48
CA ALA A 37 -9.23 17.77 12.51
C ALA A 37 -8.37 16.53 12.21
N GLU A 38 -7.04 16.69 12.07
CA GLU A 38 -6.13 15.57 11.81
C GLU A 38 -6.01 14.63 13.01
N GLU A 39 -5.96 15.16 14.23
CA GLU A 39 -5.98 14.36 15.47
C GLU A 39 -7.28 13.57 15.59
N ALA A 40 -8.43 14.21 15.38
CA ALA A 40 -9.71 13.51 15.37
C ALA A 40 -9.80 12.43 14.28
N ALA A 41 -9.14 12.62 13.13
CA ALA A 41 -9.07 11.60 12.09
C ALA A 41 -8.19 10.42 12.49
N ARG A 42 -7.08 10.67 13.18
CA ARG A 42 -6.17 9.64 13.72
C ARG A 42 -6.83 8.80 14.80
N ASP A 43 -7.44 9.45 15.80
CA ASP A 43 -8.11 8.75 16.91
C ASP A 43 -9.26 7.86 16.44
N ALA A 44 -9.94 8.28 15.37
CA ALA A 44 -11.02 7.52 14.76
C ALA A 44 -10.54 6.48 13.73
N GLY A 45 -9.23 6.40 13.43
CA GLY A 45 -8.69 5.51 12.40
C GLY A 45 -9.29 5.74 11.01
N ARG A 46 -9.55 7.01 10.65
CA ARG A 46 -10.20 7.38 9.39
C ARG A 46 -9.20 7.53 8.25
N GLY A 47 -9.60 7.10 7.04
CA GLY A 47 -8.82 7.29 5.82
C GLY A 47 -7.38 6.80 5.96
N LEU A 48 -6.41 7.71 5.78
CA LEU A 48 -4.96 7.48 5.89
C LEU A 48 -4.52 6.94 7.27
N TRP A 49 -5.36 7.08 8.30
CA TRP A 49 -5.05 6.68 9.67
C TRP A 49 -5.71 5.36 10.09
N GLY A 50 -6.51 4.77 9.21
CA GLY A 50 -7.06 3.44 9.40
C GLY A 50 -6.03 2.35 9.10
N HIS A 51 -6.30 1.15 9.58
CA HIS A 51 -5.57 -0.03 9.09
C HIS A 51 -5.86 -0.18 7.60
N CYS A 52 -4.80 -0.34 6.79
CA CYS A 52 -4.96 -0.77 5.41
C CYS A 52 -5.72 -2.10 5.42
N HIS A 53 -7.00 -2.06 5.10
CA HIS A 53 -7.74 -3.27 4.77
C HIS A 53 -7.22 -3.66 3.40
N SER A 54 -6.39 -4.69 3.31
CA SER A 54 -5.85 -5.27 2.07
C SER A 54 -6.94 -5.91 1.19
N GLY A 55 -8.15 -5.34 1.18
CA GLY A 55 -9.36 -5.89 0.62
C GLY A 55 -10.57 -5.02 0.94
N ALA A 56 -10.45 -3.69 0.90
CA ALA A 56 -11.63 -2.85 0.77
C ALA A 56 -12.24 -3.10 -0.61
N SER A 57 -12.96 -4.21 -0.75
CA SER A 57 -14.00 -4.33 -1.76
C SER A 57 -14.86 -3.08 -1.61
N LEU A 58 -14.90 -2.30 -2.69
CA LEU A 58 -16.01 -1.40 -2.95
C LEU A 58 -17.32 -2.15 -2.66
N PRO A 59 -18.40 -1.46 -2.25
CA PRO A 59 -19.66 -2.11 -1.92
C PRO A 59 -20.03 -3.14 -2.99
N ASP A 60 -20.25 -4.37 -2.53
CA ASP A 60 -20.58 -5.58 -3.28
C ASP A 60 -21.64 -5.28 -4.35
N VAL A 61 -21.19 -4.99 -5.57
CA VAL A 61 -22.05 -5.12 -6.75
C VAL A 61 -22.09 -6.62 -7.03
N PRO A 62 -23.26 -7.28 -7.07
CA PRO A 62 -23.30 -8.71 -7.37
C PRO A 62 -22.81 -8.92 -8.80
N VAL A 63 -21.54 -9.27 -8.95
CA VAL A 63 -20.99 -9.76 -10.22
C VAL A 63 -21.39 -11.23 -10.28
N GLU A 64 -22.56 -11.50 -10.83
CA GLU A 64 -22.95 -12.86 -11.20
C GLU A 64 -21.96 -13.39 -12.25
N GLY A 65 -20.95 -14.14 -11.77
CA GLY A 65 -19.92 -14.70 -12.62
C GLY A 65 -18.70 -15.31 -11.92
N ALA A 66 -18.79 -15.64 -10.62
CA ALA A 66 -17.71 -16.30 -9.90
C ALA A 66 -17.97 -17.81 -9.72
N LEU A 67 -18.09 -18.53 -10.83
CA LEU A 67 -17.90 -19.98 -10.86
C LEU A 67 -16.66 -20.27 -11.68
N ASP A 68 -15.49 -20.06 -11.06
CA ASP A 68 -14.25 -20.83 -11.23
C ASP A 68 -13.09 -20.02 -10.63
N ARG A 69 -12.97 -20.06 -9.30
CA ARG A 69 -11.69 -19.78 -8.66
C ARG A 69 -11.16 -21.12 -8.13
N PRO A 70 -10.10 -21.69 -8.69
CA PRO A 70 -9.52 -22.90 -8.13
C PRO A 70 -9.06 -22.62 -6.70
N SER A 71 -9.44 -23.52 -5.79
CA SER A 71 -8.94 -23.51 -4.41
C SER A 71 -7.41 -23.65 -4.40
N PRO A 72 -6.69 -23.02 -3.46
CA PRO A 72 -5.25 -23.19 -3.37
C PRO A 72 -4.91 -24.64 -3.02
N THR A 73 -4.05 -25.23 -3.84
CA THR A 73 -3.45 -26.55 -3.62
C THR A 73 -2.63 -26.55 -2.31
N PRO A 74 -2.75 -27.57 -1.45
CA PRO A 74 -1.86 -27.72 -0.29
C PRO A 74 -0.41 -27.93 -0.75
N GLY A 75 0.42 -26.90 -0.62
CA GLY A 75 1.82 -26.94 -1.02
C GLY A 75 2.54 -25.58 -0.95
N GLU A 76 1.80 -24.47 -0.92
CA GLU A 76 2.41 -23.14 -0.85
C GLU A 76 2.90 -22.82 0.58
N PRO A 77 4.19 -22.43 0.76
CA PRO A 77 4.71 -22.04 2.06
C PRO A 77 3.94 -20.82 2.59
N ALA A 78 3.62 -20.87 3.88
CA ALA A 78 2.83 -19.83 4.54
C ALA A 78 3.40 -18.42 4.30
N PRO A 79 2.56 -17.38 4.15
CA PRO A 79 3.03 -16.03 3.91
C PRO A 79 3.92 -15.59 5.07
N ARG A 80 5.17 -15.27 4.75
CA ARG A 80 6.11 -14.72 5.73
C ARG A 80 5.53 -13.39 6.21
N SER A 81 5.39 -13.25 7.52
CA SER A 81 4.90 -12.05 8.20
C SER A 81 5.86 -10.88 8.00
N GLY A 82 5.72 -10.20 6.87
CA GLY A 82 6.45 -9.01 6.42
C GLY A 82 5.87 -8.53 5.08
N ILE A 83 6.00 -7.24 4.76
CA ILE A 83 5.61 -6.71 3.44
C ILE A 83 6.68 -7.16 2.44
N CYS A 84 6.49 -8.35 1.89
CA CYS A 84 7.31 -8.92 0.82
C CYS A 84 6.68 -8.59 -0.54
N ASP A 85 7.50 -8.38 -1.54
CA ASP A 85 7.09 -8.08 -2.89
C ASP A 85 6.57 -9.37 -3.58
N PRO A 86 5.34 -9.34 -4.15
CA PRO A 86 4.74 -10.51 -4.79
C PRO A 86 5.50 -10.95 -6.06
N ALA A 87 6.35 -10.12 -6.65
CA ALA A 87 7.22 -10.51 -7.76
C ALA A 87 8.24 -11.60 -7.36
N TYR A 88 8.51 -11.76 -6.04
CA TYR A 88 9.49 -12.70 -5.51
C TYR A 88 8.87 -13.59 -4.41
N PRO A 89 8.02 -14.57 -4.76
CA PRO A 89 7.29 -15.38 -3.77
C PRO A 89 8.23 -16.16 -2.82
N GLU A 90 9.40 -16.56 -3.32
CA GLU A 90 10.36 -17.38 -2.59
C GLU A 90 11.36 -16.57 -1.76
N VAL A 91 11.44 -15.25 -1.95
CA VAL A 91 12.40 -14.37 -1.27
C VAL A 91 11.69 -13.12 -0.77
N CYS A 92 11.80 -12.80 0.52
CA CYS A 92 11.19 -11.56 1.02
C CYS A 92 12.03 -10.34 0.64
N ILE A 93 11.69 -9.72 -0.48
CA ILE A 93 12.22 -8.43 -0.91
C ILE A 93 11.19 -7.36 -0.56
N THR A 94 11.58 -6.27 0.08
CA THR A 94 10.60 -5.24 0.47
C THR A 94 10.41 -4.24 -0.67
N PRO A 95 9.17 -3.91 -1.05
CA PRO A 95 8.90 -2.92 -2.08
C PRO A 95 9.55 -1.57 -1.78
N GLY A 96 10.09 -0.91 -2.81
CA GLY A 96 10.64 0.45 -2.71
C GLY A 96 12.04 0.54 -2.09
N ARG A 97 12.75 -0.59 -1.94
CA ARG A 97 14.20 -0.57 -1.69
C ARG A 97 14.94 -0.04 -2.92
N PRO A 98 16.16 0.52 -2.75
CA PRO A 98 17.07 0.72 -3.86
C PRO A 98 17.21 -0.57 -4.68
N ASP A 99 17.52 -0.44 -5.96
CA ASP A 99 17.75 -1.58 -6.82
C ASP A 99 18.79 -2.52 -6.17
N ILE A 100 18.40 -3.79 -5.99
CA ILE A 100 19.21 -4.78 -5.30
C ILE A 100 19.78 -5.76 -6.30
N ASP A 101 21.09 -5.95 -6.28
CA ASP A 101 21.72 -6.97 -7.12
C ASP A 101 21.56 -8.37 -6.48
N CYS A 102 21.72 -9.41 -7.30
CA CYS A 102 21.80 -10.79 -6.84
C CYS A 102 22.86 -11.02 -5.75
N SER A 103 23.92 -10.21 -5.68
CA SER A 103 24.91 -10.26 -4.60
C SER A 103 24.34 -9.94 -3.20
N GLY A 104 23.28 -9.13 -3.14
CA GLY A 104 22.58 -8.74 -1.91
C GLY A 104 21.46 -9.70 -1.50
N VAL A 105 21.10 -10.66 -2.36
CA VAL A 105 20.09 -11.69 -2.09
C VAL A 105 20.81 -13.00 -1.76
N PRO A 106 20.55 -13.67 -0.62
CA PRO A 106 21.20 -14.93 -0.32
C PRO A 106 20.65 -16.13 -1.13
N ALA A 107 19.43 -16.01 -1.66
CA ALA A 107 18.79 -17.03 -2.48
C ALA A 107 19.24 -16.94 -3.96
N ARG A 108 19.21 -18.07 -4.67
CA ARG A 108 19.58 -18.22 -6.08
C ARG A 108 18.56 -19.09 -6.78
N ARG A 109 18.35 -18.86 -8.08
CA ARG A 109 17.40 -19.61 -8.92
C ARG A 109 16.03 -19.71 -8.27
N PHE A 110 15.45 -18.56 -7.95
CA PHE A 110 14.12 -18.45 -7.37
C PHE A 110 13.15 -17.90 -8.40
N GLN A 111 11.87 -18.21 -8.24
CA GLN A 111 10.83 -17.74 -9.15
C GLN A 111 10.68 -16.21 -9.12
N VAL A 112 10.60 -15.61 -10.30
CA VAL A 112 10.35 -14.18 -10.52
C VAL A 112 9.07 -14.00 -11.35
N PHE A 113 8.20 -13.07 -10.93
CA PHE A 113 7.01 -12.69 -11.68
C PHE A 113 7.13 -11.25 -12.23
N PRO A 114 6.61 -10.97 -13.44
CA PRO A 114 6.54 -9.62 -13.97
C PRO A 114 5.54 -8.71 -13.20
N PRO A 115 5.81 -7.39 -13.10
CA PRO A 115 7.04 -6.72 -13.51
C PRO A 115 8.15 -7.00 -12.50
N ASP A 116 9.38 -7.26 -12.96
CA ASP A 116 10.57 -7.51 -12.12
C ASP A 116 11.23 -6.17 -11.70
N PRO A 117 10.87 -5.56 -10.56
CA PRO A 117 11.24 -4.18 -10.27
C PRO A 117 12.71 -4.03 -9.87
N HIS A 118 13.36 -5.14 -9.48
CA HIS A 118 14.78 -5.21 -9.13
C HIS A 118 15.63 -5.91 -10.20
N HIS A 119 15.07 -6.19 -11.38
CA HIS A 119 15.80 -6.76 -12.52
C HIS A 119 16.65 -8.00 -12.14
N LEU A 120 16.12 -8.84 -11.24
CA LEU A 120 16.79 -10.05 -10.75
C LEU A 120 16.72 -11.19 -11.77
N ASP A 121 15.77 -11.13 -12.69
CA ASP A 121 15.61 -11.95 -13.88
C ASP A 121 15.93 -11.09 -15.12
N GLY A 122 17.20 -11.11 -15.52
CA GLY A 122 17.70 -10.24 -16.60
C GLY A 122 17.36 -10.72 -18.00
N ASP A 123 16.97 -11.98 -18.15
CA ASP A 123 16.61 -12.63 -19.42
C ASP A 123 15.11 -12.97 -19.53
N ASP A 124 14.31 -12.59 -18.54
CA ASP A 124 12.85 -12.71 -18.46
C ASP A 124 12.35 -14.16 -18.62
N ASP A 125 13.12 -15.13 -18.12
CA ASP A 125 12.79 -16.56 -18.22
C ASP A 125 11.94 -17.07 -17.03
N GLY A 126 11.71 -16.21 -16.05
CA GLY A 126 10.96 -16.46 -14.82
C GLY A 126 11.83 -16.93 -13.65
N ILE A 127 13.16 -16.97 -13.80
CA ILE A 127 14.09 -17.44 -12.77
C ILE A 127 15.15 -16.37 -12.47
N GLY A 128 15.11 -15.86 -11.24
CA GLY A 128 16.02 -14.83 -10.77
C GLY A 128 17.35 -15.39 -10.27
N CYS A 129 18.42 -14.62 -10.51
CA CYS A 129 19.76 -14.86 -9.96
C CYS A 129 20.31 -16.26 -10.23
N GLU A 130 20.40 -16.62 -11.50
CA GLU A 130 20.92 -17.91 -11.96
C GLU A 130 22.45 -18.05 -11.93
N GLY A 131 23.16 -16.92 -11.85
CA GLY A 131 24.63 -16.81 -11.96
C GLY A 131 25.43 -16.92 -10.66
#